data_AF-A0A7U9N2J0-F1
#
_entry.id   AF-A0A7U9N2J0-F1
#
_cell.length_a   1.000
_cell.length_b   1.000
_cell.length_c   1.000
_cell.angle_alpha   90.00
_cell.angle_beta   90.00
_cell.angle_gamma   90.00
#
_symmetry.space_group_name_H-M   'P 1'
#
loop_
_entity.id
_entity.type
_entity.pdbx_description
1 polymer ?
#
loop_
_entity_poly.entity_id
_entity_poly.type
_entity_poly.pdbx_seq_one_letter_code
_entity_poly.pdbx_strand_id
1 'polypeptide(L)'
;MVSYSPIIVLIVNILRVLLLKKVMDVLLPVDDIEEKSLKIGLGIYCLLTTTVYSIFRVSVVYEICNCLGIIGLTCFYQELWKKRLWVSLVLFSLDMANSLIVLFVFGDMAKFQQPAMQALLMLICTTIISHISYPPEAKEIAFDRKQTILLLVIPAMSVIVLSVLMLGASSKMFAILISGCMLIINISVFYLYNILIENYIHLRDSDIYKQQTYAYKNQLEVIMESQNQVRALRHDMKNHILALQALVQRKEVEETNKYLDSMKNFMTNPEEYVKTGNDTVDSLLNYKIQKANEVLNVVETKISIPEQLRLRSFDLNVLLGNLLDNAIDASMQTEDKKLKITIKLDKGIIFLNICNSCQRIADGRSDFWETTKEDRVNHGIGLKNVRKIVEKHHGDIAFLYENDSMKTDVMMYVKEM
;
A
#
# COMPACT_ATOMS: atom_id res chain seq x y z
N MET A 1 17.14 36.47 54.13
CA MET A 1 17.57 35.69 52.95
C MET A 1 17.22 34.23 53.18
N VAL A 2 16.03 33.80 52.75
CA VAL A 2 15.64 32.39 52.85
C VAL A 2 16.27 31.68 51.65
N SER A 3 17.33 30.92 51.92
CA SER A 3 17.88 29.97 50.97
C SER A 3 16.79 28.96 50.62
N TYR A 4 16.26 29.00 49.39
CA TYR A 4 15.46 27.89 48.89
C TYR A 4 16.37 26.66 48.86
N SER A 5 15.98 25.61 49.57
CA SER A 5 16.75 24.37 49.63
C SER A 5 16.93 23.80 48.22
N PRO A 6 18.10 23.25 47.85
CA PRO A 6 18.32 22.53 46.58
C PRO A 6 17.22 21.47 46.31
N ILE A 7 16.54 21.01 47.36
CA ILE A 7 15.35 20.17 47.32
C ILE A 7 14.22 20.78 46.46
N ILE A 8 13.96 22.09 46.55
CA ILE A 8 12.87 22.74 45.81
C ILE A 8 13.21 22.85 44.32
N VAL A 9 14.47 23.15 43.98
CA VAL A 9 14.95 23.16 42.59
C VAL A 9 14.83 21.76 41.98
N LEU A 10 15.17 20.73 42.75
CA LEU A 10 15.01 19.33 42.33
C LEU A 10 13.53 18.97 42.10
N ILE A 11 12.62 19.29 43.03
CA ILE A 11 11.18 19.02 42.89
C ILE A 11 10.61 19.68 41.63
N VAL A 12 10.96 20.95 41.39
CA VAL A 12 10.49 21.69 40.22
C VAL A 12 11.08 21.12 38.93
N ASN A 13 12.35 20.71 38.94
CA ASN A 13 12.96 20.10 37.77
C ASN A 13 12.37 18.70 37.48
N ILE A 14 11.98 17.93 38.50
CA ILE A 14 11.22 16.67 38.31
C ILE A 14 9.94 16.97 37.53
N LEU A 15 9.18 17.99 37.91
CA LEU A 15 7.97 18.39 37.18
C LEU A 15 8.30 18.74 35.72
N ARG A 16 9.33 19.55 35.47
CA ARG A 16 9.75 19.91 34.11
C ARG A 16 10.14 18.68 33.26
N VAL A 17 10.88 17.74 33.82
CA VAL A 17 11.27 16.50 33.13
C VAL A 17 10.05 15.63 32.82
N LEU A 18 9.08 15.54 33.73
CA LEU A 18 7.82 14.82 33.48
C LEU A 18 6.98 15.49 32.39
N LEU A 19 7.00 16.82 32.29
CA LEU A 19 6.36 17.56 31.20
C LEU A 19 7.02 17.28 29.85
N LEU A 20 8.37 17.26 29.79
CA LEU A 20 9.11 16.85 28.59
C LEU A 20 8.75 15.42 28.18
N LYS A 21 8.71 14.49 29.14
CA LYS A 21 8.28 13.11 28.90
C LYS A 21 6.86 13.07 28.31
N LYS A 22 5.91 13.83 28.87
CA LYS A 22 4.53 13.87 28.36
C LYS A 22 4.47 14.29 26.90
N VAL A 23 5.29 15.27 26.47
CA VAL A 23 5.34 15.68 25.06
C VAL A 23 6.01 14.61 24.19
N MET A 24 7.06 13.95 24.69
CA MET A 24 7.69 12.82 24.00
C MET A 24 6.70 11.67 23.78
N ASP A 25 5.94 11.28 24.81
CA ASP A 25 4.95 10.20 24.75
C ASP A 25 3.80 10.49 23.76
N VAL A 26 3.51 11.77 23.53
CA VAL A 26 2.51 12.21 22.53
C VAL A 26 3.06 12.09 21.10
N LEU A 27 4.36 12.32 20.91
CA LEU A 27 5.01 12.38 19.60
C LEU A 27 5.59 11.04 19.14
N LEU A 28 6.01 10.22 20.10
CA LEU A 28 6.74 8.98 19.89
C LEU A 28 5.90 7.81 20.45
N PRO A 29 5.76 6.70 19.70
CA PRO A 29 5.09 5.49 20.13
C PRO A 29 5.57 5.02 21.50
N VAL A 30 4.64 4.65 22.36
CA VAL A 30 4.93 4.01 23.65
C VAL A 30 5.05 2.49 23.52
N ASP A 31 4.65 1.92 22.38
CA ASP A 31 4.36 0.49 22.21
C ASP A 31 5.57 -0.44 22.43
N ASP A 32 6.81 0.04 22.26
CA ASP A 32 8.04 -0.76 22.37
C ASP A 32 9.09 -0.19 23.35
N ILE A 33 8.65 0.53 24.39
CA ILE A 33 9.57 1.14 25.37
C ILE A 33 9.90 0.15 26.50
N GLU A 34 11.19 -0.05 26.77
CA GLU A 34 11.65 -0.61 28.04
C GLU A 34 11.42 0.41 29.19
N GLU A 35 10.24 0.37 29.79
CA GLU A 35 9.80 1.37 30.78
C GLU A 35 10.79 1.56 31.94
N LYS A 36 11.51 0.50 32.32
CA LYS A 36 12.54 0.53 33.38
C LYS A 36 13.77 1.34 32.98
N SER A 37 14.28 1.16 31.76
CA SER A 37 15.47 1.89 31.29
C SER A 37 15.14 3.37 31.02
N LEU A 38 13.95 3.68 30.51
CA LEU A 38 13.48 5.06 30.37
C LEU A 38 13.34 5.77 31.73
N LYS A 39 12.76 5.12 32.75
CA LYS A 39 12.66 5.70 34.12
C LYS A 39 14.04 6.00 34.71
N ILE A 40 15.01 5.09 34.53
CA ILE A 40 16.40 5.31 34.95
C ILE A 40 17.02 6.48 34.18
N GLY A 41 16.83 6.53 32.86
CA GLY A 41 17.30 7.62 32.01
C GLY A 41 16.75 8.98 32.42
N LEU A 42 15.45 9.08 32.70
CA LEU A 42 14.79 10.29 33.21
C LEU A 42 15.36 10.73 34.56
N GLY A 43 15.62 9.78 35.47
CA GLY A 43 16.26 10.04 36.76
C GLY A 43 17.67 10.61 36.60
N ILE A 44 18.49 10.00 35.75
CA ILE A 44 19.86 10.46 35.46
C ILE A 44 19.81 11.87 34.84
N TYR A 45 18.96 12.09 33.83
CA TYR A 45 18.79 13.39 33.18
C TYR A 45 18.35 14.48 34.17
N CYS A 46 17.40 14.16 35.07
CA CYS A 46 16.95 15.10 36.09
C CYS A 46 18.06 15.48 37.08
N LEU A 47 18.83 14.49 37.57
CA LEU A 47 19.95 14.74 38.49
C LEU A 47 21.07 15.55 37.82
N LEU A 48 21.40 15.20 36.57
CA LEU A 48 22.43 15.86 35.77
C LEU A 48 22.06 17.35 35.54
N THR A 49 20.86 17.61 35.01
CA THR A 49 20.40 18.98 34.73
C THR A 49 20.26 19.83 36.01
N THR A 50 19.82 19.24 37.12
CA THR A 50 19.74 19.94 38.43
C THR A 50 21.13 20.32 38.95
N THR A 51 22.11 19.41 38.82
CA THR A 51 23.49 19.64 39.28
C THR A 51 24.16 20.72 38.44
N VAL A 52 24.06 20.62 37.12
CA VAL A 52 24.63 21.62 36.19
C VAL A 52 23.97 22.98 36.37
N TYR A 53 22.64 23.03 36.56
CA TYR A 53 21.93 24.28 36.86
C TYR A 53 22.39 24.90 38.19
N SER A 54 22.63 24.09 39.22
CA SER A 54 23.06 24.60 40.53
C SER A 54 24.46 25.23 40.48
N ILE A 55 25.36 24.71 39.65
CA ILE A 55 26.74 25.18 39.51
C ILE A 55 26.83 26.35 38.52
N PHE A 56 26.29 26.17 37.31
CA PHE A 56 26.49 27.10 36.19
C PHE A 56 25.28 27.99 35.90
N ARG A 57 24.11 27.72 36.52
CA ARG A 57 22.83 28.39 36.23
C ARG A 57 22.49 28.31 34.74
N VAL A 58 21.57 29.17 34.27
CA VAL A 58 21.25 29.28 32.84
C VAL A 58 22.49 29.79 32.10
N SER A 59 23.23 28.86 31.51
CA SER A 59 24.52 29.07 30.86
C SER A 59 24.63 28.17 29.63
N VAL A 60 25.58 28.46 28.75
CA VAL A 60 25.82 27.63 27.55
C VAL A 60 26.11 26.18 27.93
N VAL A 61 26.81 25.95 29.05
CA VAL A 61 27.09 24.61 29.57
C VAL A 61 25.81 23.88 29.97
N TYR A 62 24.88 24.58 30.63
CA TYR A 62 23.57 24.03 30.97
C TYR A 62 22.76 23.66 29.73
N GLU A 63 22.72 24.52 28.71
CA GLU A 63 21.95 24.25 27.48
C GLU A 63 22.54 23.11 26.65
N ILE A 64 23.86 22.97 26.59
CA ILE A 64 24.50 21.82 25.93
C ILE A 64 24.14 20.51 26.65
N CYS A 65 24.22 20.52 27.99
CA CYS A 65 23.84 19.38 28.83
C CYS A 65 22.36 19.01 28.63
N ASN A 66 21.50 20.02 28.54
CA ASN A 66 20.07 19.88 28.32
C ASN A 66 19.77 19.25 26.94
N CYS A 67 20.40 19.75 25.88
CA CYS A 67 20.27 19.24 24.52
C CYS A 67 20.68 17.77 24.41
N LEU A 68 21.87 17.42 24.91
CA LEU A 68 22.37 16.04 24.92
C LEU A 68 21.44 15.10 25.71
N GLY A 69 20.90 15.59 26.83
CA GLY A 69 19.93 14.85 27.64
C GLY A 69 18.62 14.58 26.92
N ILE A 70 18.04 15.57 26.25
CA ILE A 70 16.81 15.41 25.46
C ILE A 70 17.03 14.41 24.32
N ILE A 71 18.15 14.55 23.58
CA ILE A 71 18.50 13.60 22.50
C ILE A 71 18.62 12.18 23.07
N GLY A 72 19.36 12.00 24.17
CA GLY A 72 19.52 10.71 24.84
C GLY A 72 18.19 10.10 25.31
N LEU A 73 17.24 10.92 25.79
CA LEU A 73 15.90 10.45 26.16
C LEU A 73 15.10 9.97 24.95
N THR A 74 15.16 10.68 23.82
CA THR A 74 14.45 10.22 22.60
C THR A 74 15.04 8.94 22.02
N CYS A 75 16.30 8.60 22.31
CA CYS A 75 16.91 7.36 21.86
C CYS A 75 16.23 6.10 22.43
N PHE A 76 15.55 6.19 23.58
CA PHE A 76 14.80 5.07 24.16
C PHE A 76 13.51 4.72 23.40
N TYR A 77 13.00 5.61 22.55
CA TYR A 77 11.78 5.38 21.77
C TYR A 77 12.13 4.71 20.45
N GLN A 78 11.40 3.64 20.06
CA GLN A 78 11.66 2.91 18.82
C GLN A 78 11.03 3.62 17.60
N GLU A 79 11.76 4.57 17.03
CA GLU A 79 11.32 5.35 15.86
C GLU A 79 12.42 5.56 14.81
N LEU A 80 12.06 6.06 13.62
CA LEU A 80 13.04 6.50 12.62
C LEU A 80 13.96 7.59 13.19
N TRP A 81 15.28 7.47 12.97
CA TRP A 81 16.26 8.42 13.51
C TRP A 81 15.96 9.89 13.17
N LYS A 82 15.40 10.15 11.98
CA LYS A 82 14.98 11.48 11.52
C LYS A 82 13.86 12.06 12.39
N LYS A 83 12.88 11.24 12.77
CA LYS A 83 11.76 11.64 13.63
C LYS A 83 12.25 11.91 15.05
N ARG A 84 13.13 11.05 15.60
CA ARG A 84 13.75 11.26 16.92
C ARG A 84 14.54 12.58 16.97
N LEU A 85 15.34 12.84 15.93
CA LEU A 85 16.12 14.07 15.81
C LEU A 85 15.21 15.30 15.76
N TRP A 86 14.15 15.25 14.95
CA TRP A 86 13.17 16.32 14.85
C TRP A 86 12.47 16.61 16.18
N VAL A 87 11.93 15.57 16.84
CA VAL A 87 11.27 15.70 18.16
C VAL A 87 12.24 16.31 19.17
N SER A 88 13.49 15.84 19.21
CA SER A 88 14.52 16.37 20.10
C SER A 88 14.77 17.86 19.86
N LEU A 89 14.90 18.28 18.60
CA LEU A 89 15.15 19.68 18.24
C LEU A 89 13.98 20.59 18.62
N VAL A 90 12.73 20.15 18.40
CA VAL A 90 11.52 20.91 18.78
C VAL A 90 11.42 21.04 20.31
N LEU A 91 11.67 19.96 21.05
CA LEU A 91 11.64 19.99 22.51
C LEU A 91 12.73 20.89 23.09
N PHE A 92 13.94 20.79 22.53
CA PHE A 92 15.06 21.62 22.96
C PHE A 92 14.85 23.09 22.62
N SER A 93 14.38 23.42 21.40
CA SER A 93 14.13 24.82 21.01
C SER A 93 13.06 25.46 21.89
N LEU A 94 11.99 24.72 22.23
CA LEU A 94 10.90 25.19 23.07
C LEU A 94 11.37 25.41 24.52
N ASP A 95 12.14 24.47 25.06
CA ASP A 95 12.68 24.59 26.41
C ASP A 95 13.76 25.67 26.54
N MET A 96 14.60 25.85 25.53
CA MET A 96 15.59 26.93 25.47
C MET A 96 14.91 28.31 25.36
N ALA A 97 13.86 28.44 24.53
CA ALA A 97 13.07 29.67 24.44
C ALA A 97 12.44 30.02 25.80
N ASN A 98 11.88 29.02 26.49
CA ASN A 98 11.31 29.19 27.83
C ASN A 98 12.36 29.64 28.86
N SER A 99 13.55 29.01 28.83
CA SER A 99 14.68 29.38 29.69
C SER A 99 15.12 30.83 29.49
N LEU A 100 15.22 31.29 28.23
CA LEU A 100 15.63 32.66 27.90
C LEU A 100 14.55 33.69 28.26
N ILE A 101 13.27 33.42 28.00
CA ILE A 101 12.18 34.32 28.42
C ILE A 101 12.24 34.55 29.92
N VAL A 102 12.36 33.48 30.71
CA VAL A 102 12.45 33.56 32.17
C VAL A 102 13.71 34.32 32.60
N LEU A 103 14.86 34.05 31.97
CA LEU A 103 16.13 34.73 32.27
C LEU A 103 16.03 36.24 32.02
N PHE A 104 15.49 36.68 30.88
CA PHE A 104 15.44 38.10 30.51
C PHE A 104 14.33 38.89 31.23
N VAL A 105 13.19 38.26 31.54
CA VAL A 105 12.09 38.90 32.31
C VAL A 105 12.50 39.14 33.75
N PHE A 106 13.04 38.12 34.42
CA PHE A 106 13.28 38.17 35.86
C PHE A 106 14.72 38.56 36.24
N GLY A 107 15.65 38.47 35.29
CA GLY A 107 17.05 38.84 35.46
C GLY A 107 17.66 38.31 36.75
N ASP A 108 18.43 39.17 37.42
CA ASP A 108 19.11 38.85 38.66
C ASP A 108 18.23 38.95 39.93
N MET A 109 17.06 39.60 39.85
CA MET A 109 16.22 39.89 41.02
C MET A 109 15.42 38.68 41.53
N ALA A 110 15.07 37.74 40.64
CA ALA A 110 14.31 36.53 41.02
C ALA A 110 14.99 35.24 40.53
N LYS A 111 16.32 35.18 40.62
CA LYS A 111 17.16 33.99 40.30
C LYS A 111 16.60 32.68 40.88
N PHE A 112 16.04 32.74 42.08
CA PHE A 112 15.53 31.56 42.79
C PHE A 112 14.18 31.05 42.29
N GLN A 113 13.37 31.90 41.64
CA GLN A 113 12.06 31.52 41.11
C GLN A 113 12.11 31.07 39.64
N GLN A 114 13.27 31.22 38.98
CA GLN A 114 13.43 30.90 37.55
C GLN A 114 13.02 29.46 37.19
N PRO A 115 13.44 28.40 37.92
CA PRO A 115 13.03 27.03 37.56
C PRO A 115 11.51 26.83 37.63
N ALA A 116 10.85 27.46 38.61
CA ALA A 116 9.41 27.32 38.80
C ALA A 116 8.63 28.00 37.66
N MET A 117 9.09 29.19 37.24
CA MET A 117 8.51 29.90 36.10
C MET A 117 8.75 29.16 34.79
N GLN A 118 9.93 28.57 34.61
CA GLN A 118 10.22 27.73 33.44
C GLN A 118 9.30 26.51 33.41
N ALA A 119 9.10 25.81 34.54
CA ALA A 119 8.20 24.68 34.61
C ALA A 119 6.73 25.06 34.33
N LEU A 120 6.29 26.25 34.78
CA LEU A 120 4.95 26.77 34.49
C LEU A 120 4.78 27.11 33.00
N LEU A 121 5.76 27.75 32.38
CA LEU A 121 5.73 28.06 30.94
C LEU A 121 5.77 26.77 30.09
N MET A 122 6.62 25.80 30.49
CA MET A 122 6.62 24.47 29.91
C MET A 122 5.26 23.79 30.04
N LEU A 123 4.61 23.88 31.20
CA LEU A 123 3.27 23.32 31.41
C LEU A 123 2.28 23.89 30.38
N ILE A 124 2.25 25.21 30.19
CA ILE A 124 1.40 25.86 29.18
C ILE A 124 1.70 25.30 27.78
N CYS A 125 2.98 25.26 27.38
CA CYS A 125 3.37 24.68 26.09
C CYS A 125 2.91 23.22 25.93
N THR A 126 3.10 22.39 26.96
CA THR A 126 2.71 20.97 26.92
C THR A 126 1.19 20.81 26.82
N THR A 127 0.40 21.65 27.49
CA THR A 127 -1.07 21.59 27.40
C THR A 127 -1.55 21.92 25.99
N ILE A 128 -1.01 22.97 25.37
CA ILE A 128 -1.29 23.35 23.97
C ILE A 128 -0.93 22.20 23.03
N ILE A 129 0.29 21.67 23.15
CA ILE A 129 0.76 20.53 22.34
C ILE A 129 -0.16 19.31 22.51
N SER A 130 -0.50 18.96 23.74
CA SER A 130 -1.35 17.79 24.01
C SER A 130 -2.79 17.93 23.51
N HIS A 131 -3.33 19.15 23.44
CA HIS A 131 -4.68 19.40 22.94
C HIS A 131 -4.75 19.32 21.41
N ILE A 132 -3.65 19.68 20.74
CA ILE A 132 -3.53 19.67 19.27
C ILE A 132 -3.22 18.27 18.73
N SER A 133 -2.60 17.42 19.55
CA SER A 133 -2.05 16.16 19.05
C SER A 133 -3.11 15.10 18.81
N TYR A 134 -3.10 14.53 17.61
CA TYR A 134 -3.95 13.41 17.24
C TYR A 134 -3.42 12.10 17.82
N PRO A 135 -4.30 11.12 18.12
CA PRO A 135 -3.90 9.83 18.68
C PRO A 135 -2.79 9.13 17.88
N PRO A 136 -1.87 8.46 18.58
CA PRO A 136 -0.68 7.84 18.01
C PRO A 136 -0.96 6.58 17.15
N GLU A 137 -2.22 6.27 16.83
CA GLU A 137 -2.59 5.09 16.04
C GLU A 137 -2.33 5.27 14.53
N ALA A 138 -2.09 6.50 14.08
CA ALA A 138 -1.80 6.83 12.68
C ALA A 138 -0.33 6.62 12.25
N LYS A 139 0.35 5.62 12.83
CA LYS A 139 1.80 5.44 12.68
C LYS A 139 2.22 4.87 11.32
N GLU A 140 3.42 5.29 10.92
CA GLU A 140 4.12 5.02 9.65
C GLU A 140 3.67 5.82 8.42
N ILE A 141 3.62 7.14 8.56
CA ILE A 141 3.57 8.03 7.40
C ILE A 141 5.00 8.50 7.09
N ALA A 142 5.56 7.99 5.99
CA ALA A 142 6.81 8.48 5.44
C ALA A 142 6.58 9.82 4.74
N PHE A 143 7.00 10.91 5.35
CA PHE A 143 7.00 12.22 4.70
C PHE A 143 7.98 12.26 3.53
N ASP A 144 7.67 13.08 2.52
CA ASP A 144 8.61 13.36 1.44
C ASP A 144 9.90 13.99 1.99
N ARG A 145 11.01 13.80 1.26
CA ARG A 145 12.33 14.31 1.62
C ARG A 145 12.31 15.82 1.85
N LYS A 146 11.55 16.57 1.04
CA LYS A 146 11.42 18.03 1.17
C LYS A 146 10.74 18.44 2.48
N GLN A 147 9.62 17.78 2.82
CA GLN A 147 8.86 18.06 4.05
C GLN A 147 9.69 17.69 5.30
N THR A 148 10.40 16.56 5.25
CA THR A 148 11.29 16.15 6.34
C THR A 148 12.43 17.14 6.58
N ILE A 149 13.03 17.68 5.51
CA ILE A 149 14.07 18.71 5.63
C ILE A 149 13.49 19.99 6.25
N LEU A 150 12.32 20.44 5.79
CA LEU A 150 11.68 21.65 6.33
C LEU A 150 11.39 21.53 7.83
N LEU A 151 10.84 20.38 8.25
CA LEU A 151 10.55 20.10 9.66
C LEU A 151 11.82 20.14 10.52
N LEU A 152 12.97 19.72 9.98
CA LEU A 152 14.25 19.73 10.70
C LEU A 152 14.88 21.13 10.78
N VAL A 153 14.83 21.88 9.68
CA VAL A 153 15.54 23.15 9.53
C VAL A 153 14.94 24.23 10.44
N ILE A 154 13.61 24.29 10.58
CA ILE A 154 12.98 25.38 11.35
C ILE A 154 13.37 25.33 12.85
N PRO A 155 13.26 24.19 13.57
CA PRO A 155 13.71 24.09 14.95
C PRO A 155 15.23 24.29 15.09
N ALA A 156 16.03 23.80 14.14
CA ALA A 156 17.48 24.00 14.16
C ALA A 156 17.85 25.48 14.03
N MET A 157 17.20 26.22 13.12
CA MET A 157 17.40 27.67 12.98
C MET A 157 16.93 28.42 14.22
N SER A 158 15.84 27.97 14.85
CA SER A 158 15.38 28.54 16.13
C SER A 158 16.43 28.39 17.23
N VAL A 159 17.02 27.20 17.37
CA VAL A 159 18.12 26.95 18.32
C VAL A 159 19.31 27.86 18.05
N ILE A 160 19.71 28.04 16.78
CA ILE A 160 20.83 28.93 16.42
C ILE A 160 20.52 30.37 16.84
N VAL A 161 19.33 30.88 16.53
CA VAL A 161 18.95 32.26 16.90
C VAL A 161 18.91 32.44 18.41
N LEU A 162 18.33 31.49 19.15
CA LEU A 162 18.29 31.53 20.62
C LEU A 162 19.70 31.44 21.23
N SER A 163 20.60 30.64 20.64
CA SER A 163 22.00 30.53 21.08
C SER A 163 22.78 31.82 20.89
N VAL A 164 22.59 32.49 19.74
CA VAL A 164 23.20 33.81 19.47
C VAL A 164 22.64 34.86 20.44
N LEU A 165 21.33 34.82 20.71
CA LEU A 165 20.69 35.73 21.66
C LEU A 165 21.22 35.56 23.09
N MET A 166 21.55 34.32 23.49
CA MET A 166 22.13 34.01 24.79
C MET A 166 23.55 34.54 24.95
N LEU A 167 24.36 34.53 23.89
CA LEU A 167 25.74 35.02 23.89
C LEU A 167 25.83 36.55 23.70
N GLY A 168 24.85 37.16 23.04
CA GLY A 168 24.83 38.57 22.70
C GLY A 168 24.33 39.47 23.84
N ALA A 169 24.89 40.68 23.93
CA ALA A 169 24.39 41.73 24.83
C ALA A 169 23.19 42.48 24.21
N SER A 170 22.08 41.76 23.98
CA SER A 170 20.84 42.35 23.46
C SER A 170 20.04 43.07 24.54
N SER A 171 19.22 44.05 24.16
CA SER A 171 18.29 44.68 25.11
C SER A 171 17.26 43.64 25.59
N LYS A 172 16.90 43.69 26.89
CA LYS A 172 16.00 42.70 27.52
C LYS A 172 14.68 42.56 26.76
N MET A 173 14.09 43.68 26.36
CA MET A 173 12.81 43.70 25.64
C MET A 173 12.91 43.01 24.27
N PHE A 174 13.99 43.25 23.54
CA PHE A 174 14.22 42.62 22.23
C PHE A 174 14.42 41.12 22.37
N ALA A 175 15.17 40.68 23.39
CA ALA A 175 15.41 39.28 23.67
C ALA A 175 14.13 38.50 24.04
N ILE A 176 13.27 39.10 24.88
CA ILE A 176 11.97 38.51 25.22
C ILE A 176 11.10 38.38 23.98
N LEU A 177 11.06 39.42 23.13
CA LEU A 177 10.25 39.42 21.92
C LEU A 177 10.71 38.34 20.91
N ILE A 178 12.02 38.24 20.65
CA ILE A 178 12.56 37.19 19.78
C ILE A 178 12.27 35.79 20.33
N SER A 179 12.48 35.58 21.63
CA SER A 179 12.25 34.28 22.26
C SER A 179 10.77 33.88 22.20
N GLY A 180 9.86 34.84 22.42
CA GLY A 180 8.42 34.65 22.24
C GLY A 180 8.03 34.32 20.80
N CYS A 181 8.58 35.04 19.81
CA CYS A 181 8.37 34.73 18.39
C CYS A 181 8.85 33.32 18.04
N MET A 182 10.03 32.91 18.54
CA MET A 182 10.56 31.57 18.32
C MET A 182 9.68 30.48 18.94
N LEU A 183 9.15 30.72 20.14
CA LEU A 183 8.22 29.80 20.81
C LEU A 183 6.96 29.61 19.95
N ILE A 184 6.36 30.71 19.48
CA ILE A 184 5.18 30.66 18.59
C ILE A 184 5.50 29.90 17.31
N ILE A 185 6.62 30.18 16.65
CA ILE A 185 7.02 29.49 15.42
C ILE A 185 7.19 27.98 15.65
N ASN A 186 7.84 27.55 16.74
CA ASN A 186 8.01 26.13 17.04
C ASN A 186 6.65 25.44 17.30
N ILE A 187 5.72 26.09 18.03
CA ILE A 187 4.36 25.57 18.22
C ILE A 187 3.59 25.52 16.89
N SER A 188 3.75 26.52 16.01
CA SER A 188 3.11 26.52 14.69
C SER A 188 3.64 25.41 13.79
N VAL A 189 4.95 25.12 13.82
CA VAL A 189 5.54 23.99 13.08
C VAL A 189 5.00 22.66 13.60
N PHE A 190 4.87 22.53 14.92
CA PHE A 190 4.25 21.37 15.54
C PHE A 190 2.78 21.19 15.09
N TYR A 191 2.01 22.28 15.07
CA TYR A 191 0.63 22.26 14.58
C TYR A 191 0.55 21.86 13.10
N LEU A 192 1.42 22.42 12.26
CA LEU A 192 1.50 22.08 10.84
C LEU A 192 1.85 20.60 10.63
N TYR A 193 2.75 20.04 11.45
CA TYR A 193 3.08 18.62 11.41
C TYR A 193 1.84 17.74 11.63
N ASN A 194 1.01 18.06 12.62
CA ASN A 194 -0.21 17.30 12.89
C ASN A 194 -1.24 17.42 11.75
N ILE A 195 -1.43 18.61 11.19
CA ILE A 195 -2.29 18.81 10.01
C ILE A 195 -1.79 17.99 8.81
N LEU A 196 -0.47 17.93 8.60
CA LEU A 196 0.10 17.15 7.49
C LEU A 196 -0.15 15.65 7.67
N ILE A 197 -0.04 15.13 8.90
CA ILE A 197 -0.40 13.75 9.23
C ILE A 197 -1.87 13.51 8.93
N GLU A 198 -2.77 14.34 9.45
CA GLU A 198 -4.21 14.21 9.28
C GLU A 198 -4.61 14.20 7.80
N ASN A 199 -4.10 15.15 7.03
CA ASN A 199 -4.34 15.22 5.58
C ASN A 199 -3.82 13.98 4.85
N TYR A 200 -2.67 13.45 5.25
CA TYR A 200 -2.11 12.26 4.61
C TYR A 200 -2.95 11.01 4.90
N ILE A 201 -3.44 10.85 6.14
CA ILE A 201 -4.37 9.77 6.49
C ILE A 201 -5.64 9.88 5.65
N HIS A 202 -6.24 11.07 5.60
CA HIS A 202 -7.45 11.29 4.80
C HIS A 202 -7.28 11.00 3.32
N LEU A 203 -6.14 11.40 2.74
CA LEU A 203 -5.81 11.10 1.34
C LEU A 203 -5.65 9.59 1.12
N ARG A 204 -4.92 8.91 2.01
CA ARG A 204 -4.71 7.46 1.94
C ARG A 204 -6.04 6.71 2.04
N ASP A 205 -6.88 7.06 2.99
CA ASP A 205 -8.19 6.44 3.18
C ASP A 205 -9.09 6.67 1.96
N SER A 206 -9.09 7.89 1.40
CA SER A 206 -9.82 8.20 0.17
C SER A 206 -9.41 7.31 -1.00
N ASP A 207 -8.11 7.08 -1.18
CA ASP A 207 -7.61 6.21 -2.25
C ASP A 207 -7.94 4.73 -1.99
N ILE A 208 -7.90 4.27 -0.74
CA ILE A 208 -8.37 2.93 -0.36
C ILE A 208 -9.86 2.77 -0.69
N TYR A 209 -10.70 3.74 -0.32
CA TYR A 209 -12.13 3.71 -0.62
C TYR A 209 -12.42 3.70 -2.13
N LYS A 210 -11.67 4.47 -2.92
CA LYS A 210 -11.79 4.42 -4.39
C LYS A 210 -11.45 3.03 -4.92
N GLN A 211 -10.34 2.43 -4.48
CA GLN A 211 -9.94 1.09 -4.90
C GLN A 211 -11.00 0.04 -4.55
N GLN A 212 -11.55 0.10 -3.34
CA GLN A 212 -12.66 -0.78 -2.92
C GLN A 212 -13.89 -0.58 -3.81
N THR A 213 -14.25 0.68 -4.11
CA THR A 213 -15.38 1.00 -4.98
C THR A 213 -15.20 0.42 -6.39
N TYR A 214 -14.01 0.56 -6.98
CA TYR A 214 -13.70 -0.06 -8.28
C TYR A 214 -13.79 -1.59 -8.24
N ALA A 215 -13.32 -2.22 -7.16
CA ALA A 215 -13.43 -3.66 -6.99
C ALA A 215 -14.89 -4.13 -6.89
N TYR A 216 -15.72 -3.43 -6.10
CA TYR A 216 -17.15 -3.72 -6.00
C TYR A 216 -17.88 -3.52 -7.32
N LYS A 217 -17.55 -2.46 -8.07
CA LYS A 217 -18.12 -2.23 -9.40
C LYS A 217 -17.82 -3.40 -10.35
N ASN A 218 -16.57 -3.85 -10.39
CA ASN A 218 -16.17 -4.99 -11.22
C ASN A 218 -16.87 -6.29 -10.77
N GLN A 219 -17.04 -6.52 -9.47
CA GLN A 219 -17.82 -7.66 -8.97
C GLN A 219 -19.28 -7.60 -9.40
N LEU A 220 -19.92 -6.42 -9.34
CA LEU A 220 -21.29 -6.22 -9.81
C LEU A 220 -21.41 -6.50 -11.31
N GLU A 221 -20.47 -6.04 -12.12
CA GLU A 221 -20.46 -6.32 -13.57
C GLU A 221 -20.39 -7.83 -13.86
N VAL A 222 -19.53 -8.57 -13.16
CA VAL A 222 -19.45 -10.04 -13.28
C VAL A 222 -20.76 -10.72 -12.86
N ILE A 223 -21.37 -10.27 -11.75
CA ILE A 223 -22.67 -10.80 -11.30
C ILE A 223 -23.75 -10.52 -12.34
N MET A 224 -23.78 -9.31 -12.91
CA MET A 224 -24.76 -8.94 -13.94
C MET A 224 -24.58 -9.76 -15.22
N GLU A 225 -23.35 -10.00 -15.65
CA GLU A 225 -23.05 -10.85 -16.79
C GLU A 225 -23.50 -12.29 -16.55
N SER A 226 -23.16 -12.85 -15.39
CA SER A 226 -23.63 -14.19 -14.98
C SER A 226 -25.16 -14.27 -14.95
N GLN A 227 -25.85 -13.26 -14.41
CA GLN A 227 -27.31 -13.22 -14.45
C GLN A 227 -27.88 -13.13 -15.87
N ASN A 228 -27.20 -12.43 -16.79
CA ASN A 228 -27.60 -12.40 -18.20
C ASN A 228 -27.44 -13.77 -18.86
N GLN A 229 -26.34 -14.48 -18.59
CA GLN A 229 -26.12 -15.84 -19.07
C GLN A 229 -27.18 -16.82 -18.53
N VAL A 230 -27.49 -16.77 -17.24
CA VAL A 230 -28.57 -17.58 -16.63
C VAL A 230 -29.93 -17.25 -17.26
N ARG A 231 -30.20 -15.98 -17.55
CA ARG A 231 -31.44 -15.56 -18.23
C ARG A 231 -31.53 -16.12 -19.65
N ALA A 232 -30.44 -16.08 -20.42
CA ALA A 232 -30.36 -16.64 -21.77
C ALA A 232 -30.59 -18.17 -21.72
N LEU A 233 -29.88 -18.88 -20.85
CA LEU A 233 -30.04 -20.33 -20.68
C LEU A 233 -31.48 -20.70 -20.35
N ARG A 234 -32.12 -19.98 -19.42
CA ARG A 234 -33.53 -20.23 -19.06
C ARG A 234 -34.48 -19.98 -20.23
N HIS A 235 -34.21 -18.97 -21.06
CA HIS A 235 -35.00 -18.68 -22.25
C HIS A 235 -34.89 -19.82 -23.27
N ASP A 236 -33.68 -20.29 -23.54
CA ASP A 236 -33.45 -21.39 -24.50
C ASP A 236 -34.07 -22.69 -24.00
N MET A 237 -33.91 -23.00 -22.71
CA MET A 237 -34.57 -24.14 -22.07
C MET A 237 -36.10 -24.09 -22.19
N LYS A 238 -36.71 -22.90 -22.01
CA LYS A 238 -38.15 -22.74 -22.21
C LYS A 238 -38.55 -23.07 -23.65
N ASN A 239 -37.77 -22.65 -24.65
CA ASN A 239 -38.05 -22.94 -26.05
C ASN A 239 -37.95 -24.44 -26.35
N HIS A 240 -36.94 -25.14 -25.83
CA HIS A 240 -36.82 -26.58 -25.96
C HIS A 240 -38.02 -27.33 -25.34
N ILE A 241 -38.48 -26.90 -24.16
CA ILE A 241 -39.67 -27.49 -23.50
C ILE A 241 -40.93 -27.28 -24.37
N LEU A 242 -41.12 -26.08 -24.93
CA LEU A 242 -42.27 -25.80 -25.80
C LEU A 242 -42.23 -26.62 -27.09
N ALA A 243 -41.06 -26.79 -27.70
CA ALA A 243 -40.89 -27.62 -28.89
C ALA A 243 -41.23 -29.09 -28.61
N LEU A 244 -40.73 -29.64 -27.49
CA LEU A 244 -41.07 -30.99 -27.04
C LEU A 244 -42.57 -31.15 -26.79
N GLN A 245 -43.21 -30.19 -26.12
CA GLN A 245 -44.66 -30.21 -25.91
C GLN A 245 -45.45 -30.27 -27.23
N ALA A 246 -45.02 -29.52 -28.25
CA ALA A 246 -45.66 -29.53 -29.56
C ALA A 246 -45.52 -30.88 -30.28
N LEU A 247 -44.32 -31.49 -30.27
CA LEU A 247 -44.06 -32.81 -30.88
C LEU A 247 -44.87 -33.92 -30.19
N VAL A 248 -44.93 -33.90 -28.85
CA VAL A 248 -45.73 -34.85 -28.07
C VAL A 248 -47.22 -34.70 -28.35
N GLN A 249 -47.75 -33.47 -28.46
CA GLN A 249 -49.16 -33.23 -28.81
C GLN A 249 -49.54 -33.75 -30.20
N ARG A 250 -48.60 -33.72 -31.16
CA ARG A 250 -48.79 -34.26 -32.52
C ARG A 250 -48.69 -35.79 -32.59
N LYS A 251 -48.35 -36.46 -31.48
CA LYS A 251 -48.08 -37.91 -31.41
C LYS A 251 -46.96 -38.38 -32.35
N GLU A 252 -46.00 -37.49 -32.66
CA GLU A 252 -44.84 -37.78 -33.51
C GLU A 252 -43.71 -38.38 -32.67
N VAL A 253 -43.84 -39.66 -32.30
CA VAL A 253 -42.94 -40.34 -31.35
C VAL A 253 -41.50 -40.42 -31.87
N GLU A 254 -41.30 -40.71 -33.16
CA GLU A 254 -39.95 -40.81 -33.75
C GLU A 254 -39.22 -39.48 -33.80
N GLU A 255 -39.89 -38.38 -34.18
CA GLU A 255 -39.30 -37.04 -34.19
C GLU A 255 -39.05 -36.51 -32.77
N THR A 256 -39.91 -36.85 -31.80
CA THR A 256 -39.68 -36.54 -30.38
C THR A 256 -38.41 -37.22 -29.86
N ASN A 257 -38.20 -38.49 -30.17
CA ASN A 257 -37.00 -39.24 -29.77
C ASN A 257 -35.74 -38.66 -30.43
N LYS A 258 -35.78 -38.34 -31.73
CA LYS A 258 -34.65 -37.68 -32.42
C LYS A 258 -34.30 -36.33 -31.79
N TYR A 259 -35.29 -35.54 -31.41
CA TYR A 259 -35.07 -34.24 -30.77
C TYR A 259 -34.51 -34.38 -29.33
N LEU A 260 -34.97 -35.38 -28.58
CA LEU A 260 -34.39 -35.71 -27.27
C LEU A 260 -32.94 -36.19 -27.40
N ASP A 261 -32.63 -37.01 -28.40
CA ASP A 261 -31.27 -37.49 -28.66
C ASP A 261 -30.34 -36.35 -29.09
N SER A 262 -30.81 -35.40 -29.91
CA SER A 262 -30.01 -34.23 -30.29
C SER A 262 -29.76 -33.31 -29.09
N MET A 263 -30.77 -33.10 -28.24
CA MET A 263 -30.63 -32.33 -27.00
C MET A 263 -29.69 -33.03 -26.02
N LYS A 264 -29.78 -34.36 -25.90
CA LYS A 264 -28.87 -35.18 -25.10
C LYS A 264 -27.44 -35.06 -25.61
N ASN A 265 -27.20 -35.23 -26.91
CA ASN A 265 -25.88 -35.10 -27.54
C ASN A 265 -25.29 -33.69 -27.41
N PHE A 266 -26.13 -32.64 -27.36
CA PHE A 266 -25.67 -31.29 -27.05
C PHE A 266 -25.24 -31.13 -25.57
N MET A 267 -25.91 -31.83 -24.65
CA MET A 267 -25.61 -31.77 -23.20
C MET A 267 -24.49 -32.72 -22.77
N THR A 268 -24.34 -33.87 -23.42
CA THR A 268 -23.21 -34.80 -23.22
C THR A 268 -22.18 -34.54 -24.30
N ASN A 269 -21.02 -33.98 -23.95
CA ASN A 269 -19.87 -33.88 -24.85
C ASN A 269 -19.34 -35.31 -25.17
N PRO A 270 -19.62 -35.92 -26.35
CA PRO A 270 -19.29 -37.32 -26.60
C PRO A 270 -17.80 -37.54 -26.89
N GLU A 271 -17.05 -36.45 -27.08
CA GLU A 271 -15.62 -36.42 -27.36
C GLU A 271 -14.93 -35.60 -26.26
N GLU A 272 -14.78 -36.16 -25.05
CA GLU A 272 -13.86 -35.61 -24.06
C GLU A 272 -12.42 -35.71 -24.61
N TYR A 273 -11.94 -34.63 -25.25
CA TYR A 273 -10.55 -34.46 -25.68
C TYR A 273 -9.61 -34.26 -24.49
N VAL A 274 -10.13 -33.68 -23.40
CA VAL A 274 -9.35 -33.28 -22.23
C VAL A 274 -10.11 -33.65 -20.95
N LYS A 275 -9.42 -34.37 -20.05
CA LYS A 275 -9.90 -34.72 -18.72
C LYS A 275 -8.76 -34.54 -17.73
N THR A 276 -8.67 -33.34 -17.18
CA THR A 276 -7.64 -32.94 -16.21
C THR A 276 -8.12 -33.07 -14.77
N GLY A 277 -9.43 -33.27 -14.54
CA GLY A 277 -10.03 -33.38 -13.21
C GLY A 277 -10.45 -32.03 -12.61
N ASN A 278 -10.28 -30.95 -13.37
CA ASN A 278 -10.85 -29.64 -13.07
C ASN A 278 -11.98 -29.35 -14.05
N ASP A 279 -13.23 -29.59 -13.62
CA ASP A 279 -14.43 -29.49 -14.46
C ASP A 279 -14.52 -28.17 -15.24
N THR A 280 -14.09 -27.06 -14.63
CA THR A 280 -14.16 -25.74 -15.28
C THR A 280 -13.12 -25.55 -16.38
N VAL A 281 -11.93 -26.13 -16.24
CA VAL A 281 -10.86 -26.08 -17.26
C VAL A 281 -11.16 -27.10 -18.36
N ASP A 282 -11.62 -28.28 -17.98
CA ASP A 282 -12.01 -29.35 -18.90
C ASP A 282 -13.17 -28.88 -19.79
N SER A 283 -14.20 -28.24 -19.22
CA SER A 283 -15.32 -27.70 -20.00
C SER A 283 -14.86 -26.66 -21.04
N LEU A 284 -13.99 -25.73 -20.64
CA LEU A 284 -13.48 -24.70 -21.55
C LEU A 284 -12.61 -25.29 -22.66
N LEU A 285 -11.65 -26.15 -22.31
CA LEU A 285 -10.72 -26.74 -23.28
C LEU A 285 -11.47 -27.61 -24.30
N ASN A 286 -12.37 -28.48 -23.83
CA ASN A 286 -13.18 -29.29 -24.73
C ASN A 286 -14.03 -28.43 -25.68
N TYR A 287 -14.69 -27.39 -25.16
CA TYR A 287 -15.46 -26.46 -26.00
C TYR A 287 -14.60 -25.77 -27.08
N LYS A 288 -13.42 -25.27 -26.71
CA LYS A 288 -12.51 -24.58 -27.65
C LYS A 288 -11.89 -25.52 -28.67
N ILE A 289 -11.50 -26.73 -28.26
CA ILE A 289 -10.93 -27.75 -29.15
C ILE A 289 -11.98 -28.22 -30.14
N GLN A 290 -13.21 -28.48 -29.69
CA GLN A 290 -14.32 -28.84 -30.58
C GLN A 290 -14.56 -27.74 -31.62
N LYS A 291 -14.69 -26.48 -31.19
CA LYS A 291 -14.83 -25.35 -32.10
C LYS A 291 -13.66 -25.24 -33.10
N ALA A 292 -12.43 -25.50 -32.65
CA ALA A 292 -11.26 -25.51 -33.52
C ALA A 292 -11.34 -26.63 -34.57
N ASN A 293 -11.74 -27.85 -34.18
CA ASN A 293 -11.93 -28.98 -35.08
C ASN A 293 -13.01 -28.72 -36.16
N GLU A 294 -14.02 -27.90 -35.86
CA GLU A 294 -15.06 -27.53 -36.82
C GLU A 294 -14.57 -26.57 -37.91
N VAL A 295 -13.58 -25.72 -37.62
CA VAL A 295 -13.18 -24.59 -38.50
C VAL A 295 -11.75 -24.69 -39.05
N LEU A 296 -10.91 -25.52 -38.47
CA LEU A 296 -9.49 -25.70 -38.82
C LEU A 296 -9.25 -27.07 -39.47
N ASN A 297 -8.15 -27.16 -40.23
CA ASN A 297 -7.80 -28.40 -40.95
C ASN A 297 -7.08 -29.40 -40.05
N VAL A 298 -6.22 -28.91 -39.14
CA VAL A 298 -5.41 -29.75 -38.26
C VAL A 298 -5.37 -29.14 -36.86
N VAL A 299 -5.83 -29.90 -35.86
CA VAL A 299 -5.74 -29.55 -34.45
C VAL A 299 -5.02 -30.67 -33.70
N GLU A 300 -3.86 -30.35 -33.11
CA GLU A 300 -3.09 -31.27 -32.28
C GLU A 300 -3.13 -30.82 -30.82
N THR A 301 -3.48 -31.72 -29.91
CA THR A 301 -3.54 -31.44 -28.47
C THR A 301 -2.66 -32.39 -27.68
N LYS A 302 -1.86 -31.82 -26.77
CA LYS A 302 -1.06 -32.57 -25.80
C LYS A 302 -1.18 -31.90 -24.43
N ILE A 303 -2.21 -32.29 -23.69
CA ILE A 303 -2.61 -31.62 -22.44
C ILE A 303 -2.43 -32.60 -21.29
N SER A 304 -1.58 -32.22 -20.33
CA SER A 304 -1.27 -33.01 -19.13
C SER A 304 -1.25 -32.06 -17.93
N ILE A 305 -2.37 -32.02 -17.21
CA ILE A 305 -2.58 -31.20 -16.02
C ILE A 305 -3.15 -32.12 -14.94
N PRO A 306 -2.62 -32.11 -13.69
CA PRO A 306 -3.16 -32.92 -12.61
C PRO A 306 -4.48 -32.36 -12.05
N GLU A 307 -5.26 -33.25 -11.45
CA GLU A 307 -6.58 -32.99 -10.84
C GLU A 307 -6.55 -31.88 -9.77
N GLN A 308 -5.46 -31.78 -9.01
CA GLN A 308 -5.30 -30.78 -7.96
C GLN A 308 -4.43 -29.60 -8.42
N LEU A 309 -5.00 -28.74 -9.26
CA LEU A 309 -4.34 -27.48 -9.62
C LEU A 309 -4.67 -26.40 -8.58
N ARG A 310 -3.68 -25.92 -7.82
CA ARG A 310 -3.84 -24.80 -6.86
C ARG A 310 -3.82 -23.41 -7.50
N LEU A 311 -4.10 -23.34 -8.80
CA LEU A 311 -4.41 -22.09 -9.47
C LEU A 311 -5.90 -21.83 -9.33
N ARG A 312 -6.28 -20.56 -9.19
CA ARG A 312 -7.69 -20.17 -9.32
C ARG A 312 -8.14 -20.57 -10.72
N SER A 313 -9.07 -21.53 -10.84
CA SER A 313 -9.57 -22.01 -12.13
C SER A 313 -10.04 -20.88 -13.04
N PHE A 314 -10.53 -19.77 -12.46
CA PHE A 314 -10.88 -18.55 -13.18
C PHE A 314 -9.69 -17.91 -13.92
N ASP A 315 -8.53 -17.76 -13.28
CA ASP A 315 -7.35 -17.13 -13.90
C ASP A 315 -6.86 -17.96 -15.11
N LEU A 316 -6.81 -19.29 -14.94
CA LEU A 316 -6.42 -20.21 -16.01
C LEU A 316 -7.45 -20.21 -17.15
N ASN A 317 -8.75 -20.14 -16.85
CA ASN A 317 -9.80 -20.06 -17.86
C ASN A 317 -9.74 -18.77 -18.67
N VAL A 318 -9.52 -17.61 -18.02
CA VAL A 318 -9.36 -16.34 -18.74
C VAL A 318 -8.11 -16.39 -19.63
N LEU A 319 -7.01 -16.95 -19.14
CA LEU A 319 -5.77 -17.07 -19.90
C LEU A 319 -5.92 -18.00 -21.11
N LEU A 320 -6.42 -19.23 -20.91
CA LEU A 320 -6.64 -20.20 -21.98
C LEU A 320 -7.67 -19.71 -23.00
N GLY A 321 -8.79 -19.14 -22.53
CA GLY A 321 -9.85 -18.62 -23.39
C GLY A 321 -9.32 -17.56 -24.36
N ASN A 322 -8.63 -16.54 -23.83
CA ASN A 322 -8.09 -15.45 -24.66
C ASN A 322 -7.01 -15.94 -25.64
N LEU A 323 -6.09 -16.81 -25.21
CA LEU A 323 -5.02 -17.28 -26.07
C LEU A 323 -5.53 -18.23 -27.16
N LEU A 324 -6.47 -19.11 -26.83
CA LEU A 324 -7.06 -20.04 -27.80
C LEU A 324 -7.97 -19.31 -28.79
N ASP A 325 -8.77 -18.34 -28.35
CA ASP A 325 -9.57 -17.53 -29.27
C ASP A 325 -8.68 -16.77 -30.26
N ASN A 326 -7.59 -16.17 -29.77
CA ASN A 326 -6.63 -15.49 -30.65
C ASN A 326 -5.99 -16.46 -31.66
N ALA A 327 -5.60 -17.65 -31.22
CA ALA A 327 -4.98 -18.65 -32.07
C ALA A 327 -5.95 -19.18 -33.14
N ILE A 328 -7.18 -19.51 -32.76
CA ILE A 328 -8.22 -20.01 -33.67
C ILE A 328 -8.58 -18.93 -34.70
N ASP A 329 -8.82 -17.69 -34.25
CA ASP A 329 -9.19 -16.57 -35.14
C ASP A 329 -8.08 -16.25 -36.15
N ALA A 330 -6.81 -16.30 -35.72
CA ALA A 330 -5.68 -16.08 -36.59
C ALA A 330 -5.52 -17.21 -37.61
N SER A 331 -5.68 -18.47 -37.18
CA SER A 331 -5.56 -19.62 -38.07
C SER A 331 -6.69 -19.72 -39.08
N MET A 332 -7.91 -19.29 -38.75
CA MET A 332 -9.03 -19.24 -39.69
C MET A 332 -8.74 -18.36 -40.93
N GLN A 333 -7.85 -17.37 -40.80
CA GLN A 333 -7.49 -16.44 -41.87
C GLN A 333 -6.34 -16.98 -42.75
N THR A 334 -5.81 -18.16 -42.46
CA THR A 334 -4.73 -18.78 -43.23
C THR A 334 -5.23 -19.92 -44.11
N GLU A 335 -4.46 -20.28 -45.13
CA GLU A 335 -4.75 -21.48 -45.94
C GLU A 335 -4.41 -22.77 -45.17
N ASP A 336 -3.33 -22.76 -44.38
CA ASP A 336 -2.87 -23.91 -43.60
C ASP A 336 -3.87 -24.35 -42.51
N LYS A 337 -4.49 -23.38 -41.82
CA LYS A 337 -5.45 -23.59 -40.71
C LYS A 337 -5.00 -24.65 -39.70
N LYS A 338 -3.80 -24.48 -39.15
CA LYS A 338 -3.17 -25.42 -38.20
C LYS A 338 -3.14 -24.84 -36.79
N LEU A 339 -3.46 -25.66 -35.80
CA LEU A 339 -3.37 -25.32 -34.38
C LEU A 339 -2.74 -26.48 -33.59
N LYS A 340 -1.77 -26.17 -32.73
CA LYS A 340 -1.13 -27.12 -31.83
C LYS A 340 -1.11 -26.55 -30.42
N ILE A 341 -1.69 -27.29 -29.48
CA ILE A 341 -1.81 -26.91 -28.07
C ILE A 341 -1.04 -27.92 -27.23
N THR A 342 -0.06 -27.44 -26.48
CA THR A 342 0.67 -28.24 -25.49
C THR A 342 0.55 -27.59 -24.13
N ILE A 343 0.04 -28.33 -23.14
CA ILE A 343 -0.03 -27.88 -21.75
C ILE A 343 0.59 -28.94 -20.87
N LYS A 344 1.56 -28.56 -20.05
CA LYS A 344 2.25 -29.45 -19.13
C LYS A 344 2.46 -28.75 -17.78
N LEU A 345 2.29 -29.50 -16.70
CA LEU A 345 2.80 -29.12 -15.39
C LEU A 345 4.05 -29.95 -15.10
N ASP A 346 5.16 -29.29 -14.76
CA ASP A 346 6.39 -29.94 -14.26
C ASP A 346 6.95 -29.14 -13.08
N LYS A 347 7.19 -29.81 -11.94
CA LYS A 347 7.77 -29.24 -10.71
C LYS A 347 7.19 -27.87 -10.32
N GLY A 348 5.86 -27.79 -10.21
CA GLY A 348 5.18 -26.56 -9.82
C GLY A 348 5.15 -25.48 -10.90
N ILE A 349 5.55 -25.76 -12.13
CA ILE A 349 5.54 -24.79 -13.24
C ILE A 349 4.60 -25.29 -14.33
N ILE A 350 3.66 -24.44 -14.73
CA ILE A 350 2.84 -24.68 -15.92
C ILE A 350 3.54 -24.09 -17.13
N PHE A 351 3.74 -24.95 -18.12
CA PHE A 351 4.15 -24.62 -19.47
C PHE A 351 2.95 -24.75 -20.40
N LEU A 352 2.55 -23.63 -20.99
CA LEU A 352 1.56 -23.56 -22.05
C LEU A 352 2.27 -23.12 -23.33
N ASN A 353 2.17 -23.94 -24.36
CA ASN A 353 2.66 -23.64 -25.70
C ASN A 353 1.48 -23.75 -26.67
N ILE A 354 1.20 -22.67 -27.40
CA ILE A 354 0.21 -22.64 -28.47
C ILE A 354 0.94 -22.23 -29.74
N CYS A 355 0.92 -23.10 -30.75
CA CYS A 355 1.47 -22.83 -32.06
C CYS A 355 0.33 -22.83 -33.08
N ASN A 356 0.17 -21.75 -33.84
CA ASN A 356 -0.93 -21.60 -34.77
C ASN A 356 -0.46 -20.95 -36.07
N SER A 357 -1.01 -21.36 -37.21
CA SER A 357 -0.74 -20.66 -38.48
C SER A 357 -1.33 -19.25 -38.41
N CYS A 358 -0.63 -18.25 -38.94
CA CYS A 358 -1.11 -16.87 -39.02
C CYS A 358 -0.61 -16.17 -40.30
N GLN A 359 -1.30 -15.10 -40.72
CA GLN A 359 -0.85 -14.29 -41.85
C GLN A 359 0.37 -13.43 -41.49
N ARG A 360 1.16 -13.05 -42.50
CA ARG A 360 2.35 -12.22 -42.34
C ARG A 360 2.07 -10.95 -41.55
N ILE A 361 2.69 -10.84 -40.38
CA ILE A 361 2.69 -9.62 -39.57
C ILE A 361 3.58 -8.61 -40.30
N ALA A 362 3.03 -7.48 -40.73
CA ALA A 362 3.78 -6.46 -41.47
C ALA A 362 4.98 -5.97 -40.64
N ASP A 363 6.17 -6.00 -41.26
CA ASP A 363 7.45 -5.61 -40.68
C ASP A 363 7.35 -4.21 -40.04
N GLY A 364 7.45 -4.13 -38.70
CA GLY A 364 7.65 -2.85 -38.00
C GLY A 364 6.81 -2.57 -36.74
N ARG A 365 5.89 -3.45 -36.30
CA ARG A 365 5.27 -3.30 -34.97
C ARG A 365 6.06 -4.12 -33.94
N SER A 366 6.98 -3.47 -33.24
CA SER A 366 7.81 -4.06 -32.19
C SER A 366 7.03 -4.38 -30.90
N ASP A 367 5.71 -4.21 -30.88
CA ASP A 367 4.86 -4.52 -29.74
C ASP A 367 3.79 -5.53 -30.18
N PHE A 368 4.05 -6.83 -29.95
CA PHE A 368 3.12 -7.94 -30.20
C PHE A 368 1.80 -7.84 -29.37
N TRP A 369 1.66 -6.79 -28.59
CA TRP A 369 0.55 -6.50 -27.70
C TRP A 369 -0.56 -5.67 -28.36
N GLU A 370 -0.35 -5.19 -29.59
CA GLU A 370 -1.35 -4.46 -30.35
C GLU A 370 -2.10 -5.37 -31.34
N THR A 371 -3.42 -5.36 -31.25
CA THR A 371 -4.31 -6.17 -32.09
C THR A 371 -4.26 -5.71 -33.55
N THR A 372 -4.32 -6.64 -34.50
CA THR A 372 -4.42 -6.36 -35.94
C THR A 372 -5.85 -6.12 -36.45
N LYS A 373 -6.88 -6.23 -35.59
CA LYS A 373 -8.29 -6.05 -35.97
C LYS A 373 -8.74 -4.58 -35.91
N GLU A 374 -9.69 -4.20 -36.76
CA GLU A 374 -10.24 -2.83 -36.86
C GLU A 374 -10.95 -2.34 -35.59
N ASP A 375 -11.41 -3.26 -34.72
CA ASP A 375 -12.16 -2.95 -33.51
C ASP A 375 -11.25 -2.87 -32.26
N ARG A 376 -10.55 -1.74 -32.11
CA ARG A 376 -9.52 -1.50 -31.08
C ARG A 376 -10.03 -1.42 -29.64
N VAL A 377 -11.33 -1.22 -29.43
CA VAL A 377 -11.91 -0.92 -28.10
C VAL A 377 -12.20 -2.19 -27.30
N ASN A 378 -12.68 -3.26 -27.95
CA ASN A 378 -13.08 -4.50 -27.26
C ASN A 378 -11.96 -5.56 -27.19
N HIS A 379 -11.06 -5.62 -28.17
CA HIS A 379 -10.12 -6.75 -28.29
C HIS A 379 -8.73 -6.53 -27.67
N GLY A 380 -8.27 -5.28 -27.51
CA GLY A 380 -6.98 -4.98 -26.85
C GLY A 380 -6.94 -5.30 -25.35
N ILE A 381 -8.08 -5.72 -24.79
CA ILE A 381 -8.27 -6.06 -23.38
C ILE A 381 -7.82 -7.51 -23.10
N GLY A 382 -7.97 -8.43 -24.06
CA GLY A 382 -7.70 -9.85 -23.87
C GLY A 382 -6.24 -10.14 -23.54
N LEU A 383 -5.30 -9.69 -24.38
CA LEU A 383 -3.86 -9.87 -24.13
C LEU A 383 -3.37 -9.07 -22.91
N LYS A 384 -3.95 -7.91 -22.61
CA LYS A 384 -3.66 -7.17 -21.36
C LYS A 384 -4.07 -7.97 -20.12
N ASN A 385 -5.21 -8.66 -20.16
CA ASN A 385 -5.64 -9.55 -19.08
C ASN A 385 -4.73 -10.78 -18.96
N VAL A 386 -4.31 -11.37 -20.08
CA VAL A 386 -3.33 -12.46 -20.10
C VAL A 386 -2.04 -12.01 -19.41
N ARG A 387 -1.46 -10.86 -19.79
CA ARG A 387 -0.24 -10.32 -19.16
C ARG A 387 -0.40 -10.14 -17.66
N LYS A 388 -1.49 -9.50 -17.20
CA LYS A 388 -1.76 -9.32 -15.76
C LYS A 388 -1.85 -10.63 -15.00
N ILE A 389 -2.44 -11.66 -15.59
CA ILE A 389 -2.55 -12.99 -14.97
C ILE A 389 -1.18 -13.66 -14.89
N VAL A 390 -0.39 -13.61 -15.96
CA VAL A 390 0.97 -14.17 -15.99
C VAL A 390 1.85 -13.49 -14.94
N GLU A 391 1.85 -12.15 -14.89
CA GLU A 391 2.59 -11.37 -13.88
C GLU A 391 2.15 -11.68 -12.44
N LYS A 392 0.84 -11.83 -12.20
CA LYS A 392 0.26 -12.19 -10.91
C LYS A 392 0.74 -13.55 -10.38
N HIS A 393 1.05 -14.49 -11.28
CA HIS A 393 1.59 -15.80 -10.94
C HIS A 393 3.12 -15.88 -11.14
N HIS A 394 3.80 -14.72 -11.12
CA HIS A 394 5.25 -14.57 -11.28
C HIS A 394 5.81 -15.23 -12.56
N GLY A 395 4.97 -15.38 -13.58
CA GLY A 395 5.30 -16.03 -14.84
C GLY A 395 5.87 -15.08 -15.89
N ASP A 396 6.14 -15.63 -17.07
CA ASP A 396 6.51 -14.88 -18.25
C ASP A 396 5.79 -15.40 -19.50
N ILE A 397 5.65 -14.55 -20.51
CA ILE A 397 4.98 -14.84 -21.77
C ILE A 397 5.79 -14.30 -22.94
N ALA A 398 6.07 -15.17 -23.91
CA ALA A 398 6.80 -14.86 -25.11
C ALA A 398 5.96 -15.17 -26.36
N PHE A 399 6.13 -14.31 -27.36
CA PHE A 399 5.48 -14.38 -28.66
C PHE A 399 6.59 -14.45 -29.71
N LEU A 400 6.63 -15.53 -30.49
CA LEU A 400 7.64 -15.78 -31.52
C LEU A 400 6.92 -16.01 -32.85
N TYR A 401 7.31 -15.26 -33.87
CA TYR A 401 6.81 -15.42 -35.23
C TYR A 401 7.91 -16.00 -36.12
N GLU A 402 7.66 -17.18 -36.68
CA GLU A 402 8.58 -17.83 -37.62
C GLU A 402 7.77 -18.57 -38.69
N ASN A 403 8.14 -18.41 -39.96
CA ASN A 403 7.59 -19.17 -41.09
C ASN A 403 6.05 -19.23 -41.13
N ASP A 404 5.40 -18.06 -41.06
CA ASP A 404 3.93 -17.92 -41.09
C ASP A 404 3.19 -18.69 -39.98
N SER A 405 3.92 -18.94 -38.89
CA SER A 405 3.41 -19.54 -37.66
C SER A 405 3.71 -18.64 -36.47
N MET A 406 2.71 -18.48 -35.61
CA MET A 406 2.83 -17.80 -34.33
C MET A 406 2.98 -18.84 -33.23
N LYS A 407 4.02 -18.69 -32.41
CA LYS A 407 4.25 -19.48 -31.21
C LYS A 407 4.08 -18.59 -29.99
N THR A 408 3.14 -18.96 -29.12
CA THR A 408 2.90 -18.33 -27.82
C THR A 408 3.38 -19.29 -26.74
N ASP A 409 4.40 -18.89 -26.00
CA ASP A 409 4.95 -19.61 -24.87
C ASP A 409 4.60 -18.88 -23.57
N VAL A 410 3.94 -19.56 -22.65
CA VAL A 410 3.59 -19.05 -21.32
C VAL A 410 4.16 -19.97 -20.27
N MET A 411 4.85 -19.39 -19.29
CA MET A 411 5.35 -20.07 -18.11
C MET A 411 4.76 -19.40 -16.87
N MET A 412 4.17 -20.18 -15.96
CA MET A 412 3.62 -19.65 -14.70
C MET A 412 3.95 -20.57 -13.53
N TYR A 413 4.23 -19.98 -12.38
CA TYR A 413 4.48 -20.74 -11.16
C TYR A 413 3.17 -21.04 -10.44
N VAL A 414 2.97 -22.32 -10.14
CA VAL A 414 1.92 -22.83 -9.27
C VAL A 414 2.54 -23.02 -7.90
N LYS A 415 1.97 -22.38 -6.86
CA LYS A 415 2.45 -22.58 -5.49
C LYS A 415 2.35 -24.06 -5.10
N GLU A 416 3.49 -24.77 -5.09
CA GLU A 416 3.65 -26.03 -4.39
C GLU A 416 3.69 -25.77 -2.87
N MET A 417 3.33 -26.77 -2.06
CA MET A 417 3.41 -26.70 -0.59
C MET A 417 4.84 -26.45 -0.12
#